data_AF-A0A2E1I7U2-F1
#
_entry.id   AF-A0A2E1I7U2-F1
#
_cell.length_a   1.000
_cell.length_b   1.000
_cell.length_c   1.000
_cell.angle_alpha   90.00
_cell.angle_beta   90.00
_cell.angle_gamma   90.00
#
_symmetry.space_group_name_H-M   'P 1'
#
loop_
_entity.id
_entity.type
_entity.pdbx_description
1 polymer ?
#
loop_
_entity_poly.entity_id
_entity_poly.type
_entity_poly.pdbx_seq_one_letter_code
_entity_poly.pdbx_strand_id
1 'polypeptide(L)'
;MEMKENCVECGSNEFEHDDVRAEYHCTICGCIVEDQLDDNVTQFMNSEGQIEREMNSNRLGSDESKTWGSTRDAAGRPVVYNRQERLRNSRFDRNSRAERTWLKTDVERFIENNMAGSRVMKTLAKKILAQTHSTEEHEKRRGNSVMWEAMKQMNNGEDVPLPLNQTRHAQKTGDDDTRNGNYSTRMVAIAVMNIAARIMGVALPTKQLATALDVHHDHLIRESMNIKKYLTIIWKAEDLIIEQGNQSQSVPRMGISPGRLSEGRTWSEADIRAAIDDLRPSLEEKFGTMNARMMITEIWAMLEEARGHAYLSGQNIRLVTAGLTVRSTKARGQSRLKQRIADWLGITTNRLKRLEKDYSLVIDDIFNNHHRSTDA
;
A
#
# COMPACT_ATOMS: atom_id res chain seq x y z
N MET A 1 -2.42 3.33 -38.09
CA MET A 1 -2.31 4.80 -38.08
C MET A 1 -0.84 5.12 -37.79
N GLU A 2 -0.28 6.26 -38.20
CA GLU A 2 1.08 6.61 -37.76
C GLU A 2 1.00 7.06 -36.30
N MET A 3 1.61 6.28 -35.38
CA MET A 3 1.75 6.71 -33.99
C MET A 3 2.56 8.00 -33.93
N LYS A 4 2.18 8.93 -33.05
CA LYS A 4 3.07 10.02 -32.66
C LYS A 4 4.28 9.40 -31.96
N GLU A 5 5.48 9.65 -32.47
CA GLU A 5 6.71 8.99 -32.04
C GLU A 5 7.09 9.25 -30.55
N ASN A 6 6.45 10.20 -29.87
CA ASN A 6 6.79 10.65 -28.51
C ASN A 6 5.56 10.71 -27.58
N CYS A 7 5.72 10.30 -26.32
CA CYS A 7 4.72 10.46 -25.25
C CYS A 7 4.37 11.94 -25.10
N VAL A 8 3.06 12.25 -25.11
CA VAL A 8 2.55 13.63 -25.02
C VAL A 8 2.99 14.33 -23.72
N GLU A 9 3.25 13.57 -22.65
CA GLU A 9 3.66 14.09 -21.34
C GLU A 9 5.19 14.25 -21.18
N CYS A 10 5.98 13.16 -21.34
CA CYS A 10 7.43 13.19 -21.06
C CYS A 10 8.32 13.27 -22.31
N GLY A 11 7.74 13.29 -23.51
CA GLY A 11 8.48 13.29 -24.78
C GLY A 11 9.20 11.98 -25.12
N SER A 12 9.12 10.93 -24.30
CA SER A 12 9.79 9.64 -24.55
C SER A 12 9.17 8.87 -25.71
N ASN A 13 10.02 8.25 -26.53
CA ASN A 13 9.65 7.33 -27.60
C ASN A 13 9.64 5.85 -27.19
N GLU A 14 9.90 5.54 -25.92
CA GLU A 14 9.84 4.18 -25.39
C GLU A 14 8.40 3.79 -25.02
N PHE A 15 7.86 2.76 -25.68
CA PHE A 15 6.52 2.21 -25.44
C PHE A 15 6.56 0.69 -25.31
N GLU A 16 5.79 0.17 -24.35
CA GLU A 16 5.51 -1.25 -24.19
C GLU A 16 4.02 -1.54 -24.45
N HIS A 17 3.74 -2.73 -24.96
CA HIS A 17 2.39 -3.24 -25.13
C HIS A 17 2.02 -4.07 -23.89
N ASP A 18 0.98 -3.67 -23.16
CA ASP A 18 0.40 -4.52 -22.12
C ASP A 18 -0.48 -5.58 -22.81
N ASP A 19 0.07 -6.75 -23.11
CA ASP A 19 -0.65 -7.89 -23.73
C ASP A 19 -1.91 -8.32 -22.95
N VAL A 20 -1.98 -8.02 -21.65
CA VAL A 20 -3.16 -8.33 -20.82
C VAL A 20 -4.28 -7.31 -21.03
N ARG A 21 -3.97 -6.12 -21.57
CA ARG A 21 -4.92 -5.02 -21.84
C ARG A 21 -5.02 -4.56 -23.29
N ALA A 22 -4.14 -5.02 -24.16
CA ALA A 22 -3.84 -4.41 -25.47
C ALA A 22 -3.71 -2.87 -25.42
N GLU A 23 -3.07 -2.36 -24.35
CA GLU A 23 -2.76 -0.94 -24.16
C GLU A 23 -1.29 -0.69 -24.53
N TYR A 24 -1.02 0.12 -25.56
CA TYR A 24 0.31 0.68 -25.80
C TYR A 24 0.54 1.83 -24.82
N HIS A 25 1.43 1.62 -23.86
CA HIS A 25 1.76 2.60 -22.84
C HIS A 25 3.25 2.93 -22.86
N CYS A 26 3.60 4.17 -22.56
CA CYS A 26 5.00 4.58 -22.47
C CYS A 26 5.64 3.99 -21.20
N THR A 27 6.83 3.40 -21.33
CA THR A 27 7.61 2.85 -20.22
C THR A 27 7.91 3.91 -19.15
N ILE A 28 8.16 5.15 -19.57
CA ILE A 28 8.58 6.27 -18.71
C ILE A 28 7.39 7.03 -18.11
N CYS A 29 6.49 7.57 -18.94
CA CYS A 29 5.35 8.36 -18.42
C CYS A 29 4.17 7.47 -17.94
N GLY A 30 4.05 6.22 -18.41
CA GLY A 30 2.87 5.37 -18.20
C GLY A 30 1.60 5.87 -18.89
N CYS A 31 1.71 6.86 -19.77
CA CYS A 31 0.62 7.36 -20.59
C CYS A 31 0.27 6.31 -21.66
N ILE A 32 -1.01 5.99 -21.80
CA ILE A 32 -1.51 5.11 -22.87
C ILE A 32 -1.64 5.96 -24.13
N VAL A 33 -0.88 5.60 -25.17
CA VAL A 33 -0.84 6.32 -26.45
C VAL A 33 -1.69 5.63 -27.51
N GLU A 34 -1.83 4.31 -27.46
CA GLU A 34 -2.78 3.56 -28.30
C GLU A 34 -3.47 2.43 -27.51
N ASP A 35 -4.64 2.02 -27.97
CA ASP A 35 -5.61 1.17 -27.25
C ASP A 35 -6.23 0.20 -28.28
N GLN A 36 -5.53 -0.91 -28.56
CA GLN A 36 -5.78 -1.79 -29.72
C GLN A 36 -6.81 -2.89 -29.43
N LEU A 37 -7.91 -2.50 -28.77
CA LEU A 37 -8.98 -3.37 -28.29
C LEU A 37 -10.19 -3.42 -29.24
N ASP A 38 -9.94 -3.74 -30.53
CA ASP A 38 -10.98 -3.81 -31.56
C ASP A 38 -11.54 -5.23 -31.83
N ASP A 39 -10.73 -6.29 -31.80
CA ASP A 39 -11.11 -7.56 -32.43
C ASP A 39 -11.89 -8.58 -31.57
N ASN A 40 -11.75 -8.62 -30.23
CA ASN A 40 -12.44 -9.60 -29.37
C ASN A 40 -12.62 -9.14 -27.90
N VAL A 41 -13.53 -8.20 -27.64
CA VAL A 41 -13.70 -7.59 -26.29
C VAL A 41 -15.17 -7.54 -25.86
N THR A 42 -15.51 -8.19 -24.75
CA THR A 42 -16.80 -8.01 -24.08
C THR A 42 -16.80 -6.69 -23.29
N GLN A 43 -17.90 -5.93 -23.36
CA GLN A 43 -18.06 -4.64 -22.71
C GLN A 43 -19.26 -4.68 -21.76
N PHE A 44 -19.09 -4.21 -20.52
CA PHE A 44 -20.18 -4.14 -19.54
C PHE A 44 -20.06 -2.90 -18.65
N MET A 45 -21.20 -2.40 -18.16
CA MET A 45 -21.21 -1.26 -17.25
C MET A 45 -21.07 -1.73 -15.80
N ASN A 46 -20.21 -1.04 -15.04
CA ASN A 46 -19.93 -1.33 -13.64
C ASN A 46 -20.86 -0.56 -12.68
N SER A 47 -20.71 -0.78 -11.36
CA SER A 47 -21.55 -0.13 -10.33
C SER A 47 -21.37 1.39 -10.26
N GLU A 48 -20.22 1.92 -10.71
CA GLU A 48 -19.90 3.34 -10.76
C GLU A 48 -20.37 4.03 -12.06
N GLY A 49 -20.86 3.27 -13.04
CA GLY A 49 -21.37 3.76 -14.33
C GLY A 49 -20.32 3.96 -15.42
N GLN A 50 -19.10 3.42 -15.25
CA GLN A 50 -18.07 3.32 -16.28
C GLN A 50 -18.26 2.02 -17.08
N ILE A 51 -17.72 1.96 -18.31
CA ILE A 51 -17.58 0.68 -19.03
C ILE A 51 -16.29 0.01 -18.55
N GLU A 52 -16.42 -1.21 -18.05
CA GLU A 52 -15.33 -2.17 -17.91
C GLU A 52 -15.32 -3.08 -19.16
N ARG A 53 -14.12 -3.53 -19.53
CA ARG A 53 -13.87 -4.37 -20.71
C ARG A 53 -13.30 -5.72 -20.28
N GLU A 54 -13.43 -6.73 -21.11
CA GLU A 54 -12.94 -8.10 -20.85
C GLU A 54 -12.49 -8.77 -22.16
N MET A 55 -11.35 -9.47 -22.10
CA MET A 55 -10.79 -10.24 -23.23
C MET A 55 -10.17 -11.53 -22.68
N ASN A 56 -10.53 -12.68 -23.23
CA ASN A 56 -10.05 -13.99 -22.79
C ASN A 56 -10.16 -14.22 -21.26
N SER A 57 -11.26 -13.75 -20.65
CA SER A 57 -11.53 -13.74 -19.19
C SER A 57 -10.64 -12.82 -18.34
N ASN A 58 -9.69 -12.07 -18.93
CA ASN A 58 -8.96 -11.01 -18.24
C ASN A 58 -9.79 -9.72 -18.25
N ARG A 59 -9.84 -9.02 -17.11
CA ARG A 59 -10.55 -7.74 -16.95
C ARG A 59 -9.63 -6.58 -17.33
N LEU A 60 -10.07 -5.71 -18.23
CA LEU A 60 -9.24 -4.66 -18.84
C LEU A 60 -9.59 -3.28 -18.24
N GLY A 61 -8.86 -2.24 -18.68
CA GLY A 61 -9.16 -0.85 -18.32
C GLY A 61 -10.52 -0.36 -18.83
N SER A 62 -10.94 0.81 -18.33
CA SER A 62 -12.15 1.48 -18.80
C SER A 62 -11.91 2.25 -20.09
N ASP A 63 -12.84 2.13 -21.03
CA ASP A 63 -12.76 2.80 -22.33
C ASP A 63 -13.53 4.11 -22.39
N GLU A 64 -12.92 5.05 -23.10
CA GLU A 64 -13.41 6.40 -23.34
C GLU A 64 -13.67 6.64 -24.84
N SER A 65 -13.00 5.89 -25.72
CA SER A 65 -13.06 6.07 -27.19
C SER A 65 -14.38 5.65 -27.84
N LYS A 66 -14.98 4.53 -27.41
CA LYS A 66 -16.22 3.99 -28.01
C LYS A 66 -17.45 4.62 -27.37
N THR A 67 -18.48 4.89 -28.17
CA THR A 67 -19.74 5.56 -27.74
C THR A 67 -20.96 4.73 -28.12
N TRP A 68 -22.06 4.81 -27.35
CA TRP A 68 -23.23 3.92 -27.51
C TRP A 68 -24.01 4.10 -28.83
N GLY A 69 -23.65 5.08 -29.66
CA GLY A 69 -24.22 5.29 -31.00
C GLY A 69 -23.80 4.23 -32.04
N SER A 70 -22.70 3.50 -31.80
CA SER A 70 -22.25 2.40 -32.68
C SER A 70 -22.98 1.09 -32.40
N THR A 71 -23.53 0.88 -31.20
CA THR A 71 -24.14 -0.39 -30.79
C THR A 71 -25.27 -0.80 -31.73
N ARG A 72 -25.23 -2.06 -32.17
CA ARG A 72 -26.28 -2.69 -32.98
C ARG A 72 -26.82 -3.94 -32.27
N ASP A 73 -28.07 -4.27 -32.55
CA ASP A 73 -28.62 -5.58 -32.23
C ASP A 73 -28.03 -6.67 -33.14
N ALA A 74 -28.36 -7.94 -32.87
CA ALA A 74 -27.93 -9.08 -33.68
C ALA A 74 -28.48 -9.07 -35.14
N ALA A 75 -29.33 -8.11 -35.50
CA ALA A 75 -29.85 -7.87 -36.85
C ALA A 75 -29.28 -6.58 -37.49
N GLY A 76 -28.22 -5.99 -36.90
CA GLY A 76 -27.53 -4.81 -37.43
C GLY A 76 -28.25 -3.47 -37.22
N ARG A 77 -29.26 -3.41 -36.34
CA ARG A 77 -30.11 -2.22 -36.13
C ARG A 77 -29.69 -1.42 -34.88
N PRO A 78 -29.80 -0.08 -34.86
CA PRO A 78 -29.49 0.72 -33.68
C PRO A 78 -30.34 0.34 -32.46
N VAL A 79 -29.70 0.14 -31.30
CA VAL A 79 -30.38 -0.23 -30.05
C VAL A 79 -31.15 0.97 -29.48
N VAL A 80 -32.44 0.78 -29.17
CA VAL A 80 -33.34 1.86 -28.72
C VAL A 80 -33.46 1.87 -27.18
N TYR A 81 -32.56 2.59 -26.53
CA TYR A 81 -32.52 2.75 -25.07
C TYR A 81 -33.74 3.50 -24.50
N ASN A 82 -34.15 3.18 -23.27
CA ASN A 82 -35.22 3.89 -22.54
C ASN A 82 -34.71 5.24 -21.94
N ARG A 83 -35.58 6.05 -21.33
CA ARG A 83 -35.20 7.39 -20.81
C ARG A 83 -34.11 7.33 -19.73
N GLN A 84 -34.12 6.30 -18.89
CA GLN A 84 -33.19 6.17 -17.76
C GLN A 84 -31.83 5.60 -18.20
N GLU A 85 -31.81 4.76 -19.24
CA GLU A 85 -30.59 4.41 -19.99
C GLU A 85 -30.05 5.60 -20.77
N ARG A 86 -30.87 6.33 -21.55
CA ARG A 86 -30.40 7.54 -22.29
C ARG A 86 -29.73 8.56 -21.38
N LEU A 87 -30.23 8.75 -20.15
CA LEU A 87 -29.59 9.62 -19.15
C LEU A 87 -28.29 9.05 -18.56
N ARG A 88 -28.13 7.73 -18.51
CA ARG A 88 -26.86 7.06 -18.16
C ARG A 88 -25.88 7.13 -19.33
N ASN A 89 -26.29 6.75 -20.54
CA ASN A 89 -25.48 6.80 -21.75
C ASN A 89 -25.05 8.23 -22.11
N SER A 90 -25.88 9.26 -21.88
CA SER A 90 -25.50 10.69 -22.06
C SER A 90 -24.58 11.25 -20.95
N ARG A 91 -24.41 10.53 -19.84
CA ARG A 91 -23.30 10.75 -18.89
C ARG A 91 -22.07 9.98 -19.34
N PHE A 92 -22.22 8.74 -19.80
CA PHE A 92 -21.13 7.96 -20.36
C PHE A 92 -20.48 8.65 -21.57
N ASP A 93 -21.21 8.93 -22.66
CA ASP A 93 -20.70 9.58 -23.88
C ASP A 93 -20.10 10.99 -23.63
N ARG A 94 -20.30 11.56 -22.44
CA ARG A 94 -19.71 12.82 -21.99
C ARG A 94 -18.42 12.60 -21.20
N ASN A 95 -18.38 11.56 -20.37
CA ASN A 95 -17.17 11.14 -19.65
C ASN A 95 -16.16 10.50 -20.61
N SER A 96 -16.65 9.72 -21.59
CA SER A 96 -15.86 9.08 -22.65
C SER A 96 -15.24 10.12 -23.59
N ARG A 97 -15.92 11.25 -23.81
CA ARG A 97 -15.41 12.38 -24.60
C ARG A 97 -14.73 13.47 -23.74
N ALA A 98 -14.48 13.20 -22.47
CA ALA A 98 -13.58 14.02 -21.67
C ALA A 98 -12.13 13.61 -21.97
N GLU A 99 -11.18 14.51 -21.71
CA GLU A 99 -9.76 14.14 -21.76
C GLU A 99 -9.43 13.18 -20.60
N ARG A 100 -8.77 12.06 -20.89
CA ARG A 100 -8.37 11.01 -19.93
C ARG A 100 -7.83 11.63 -18.63
N THR A 101 -8.61 11.63 -17.55
CA THR A 101 -8.16 12.26 -16.31
C THR A 101 -7.11 11.40 -15.62
N TRP A 102 -6.00 12.03 -15.26
CA TRP A 102 -4.78 11.32 -14.86
C TRP A 102 -5.01 10.54 -13.57
N LEU A 103 -4.31 9.41 -13.37
CA LEU A 103 -4.43 8.58 -12.15
C LEU A 103 -4.23 9.43 -10.87
N LYS A 104 -3.30 10.38 -10.91
CA LYS A 104 -3.13 11.44 -9.88
C LYS A 104 -4.44 12.19 -9.63
N THR A 105 -5.01 12.83 -10.64
CA THR A 105 -6.26 13.62 -10.58
C THR A 105 -7.44 12.81 -10.05
N ASP A 106 -7.60 11.56 -10.49
CA ASP A 106 -8.68 10.69 -10.06
C ASP A 106 -8.50 10.23 -8.61
N VAL A 107 -7.28 9.91 -8.17
CA VAL A 107 -6.98 9.63 -6.76
C VAL A 107 -7.19 10.88 -5.89
N GLU A 108 -6.83 12.08 -6.37
CA GLU A 108 -7.10 13.33 -5.63
C GLU A 108 -8.59 13.61 -5.45
N ARG A 109 -9.41 13.33 -6.47
CA ARG A 109 -10.89 13.42 -6.39
C ARG A 109 -11.45 12.37 -5.42
N PHE A 110 -10.98 11.13 -5.52
CA PHE A 110 -11.41 10.03 -4.66
C PHE A 110 -11.05 10.28 -3.18
N ILE A 111 -9.87 10.82 -2.89
CA ILE A 111 -9.45 11.21 -1.54
C ILE A 111 -10.34 12.34 -0.99
N GLU A 112 -10.70 13.33 -1.81
CA GLU A 112 -11.56 14.44 -1.33
C GLU A 112 -12.99 13.98 -1.07
N ASN A 113 -13.58 13.22 -1.99
CA ASN A 113 -15.00 12.90 -2.00
C ASN A 113 -15.35 11.63 -1.21
N ASN A 114 -14.54 10.57 -1.33
CA ASN A 114 -14.93 9.21 -0.92
C ASN A 114 -14.18 8.73 0.34
N MET A 115 -12.96 9.21 0.60
CA MET A 115 -12.17 8.78 1.76
C MET A 115 -12.57 9.51 3.05
N ALA A 116 -12.71 8.77 4.15
CA ALA A 116 -12.81 9.34 5.49
C ALA A 116 -11.42 9.79 6.00
N GLY A 117 -11.36 10.92 6.70
CA GLY A 117 -10.12 11.45 7.29
C GLY A 117 -10.16 12.96 7.51
N SER A 118 -9.25 13.49 8.33
CA SER A 118 -9.16 14.94 8.56
C SER A 118 -8.66 15.67 7.31
N ARG A 119 -9.03 16.95 7.13
CA ARG A 119 -8.56 17.77 6.00
C ARG A 119 -7.03 17.80 5.90
N VAL A 120 -6.33 17.84 7.04
CA VAL A 120 -4.86 17.78 7.12
C VAL A 120 -4.31 16.46 6.55
N MET A 121 -4.93 15.33 6.92
CA MET A 121 -4.54 14.01 6.40
C MET A 121 -4.78 13.90 4.89
N LYS A 122 -5.92 14.40 4.39
CA LYS A 122 -6.22 14.44 2.95
C LYS A 122 -5.21 15.29 2.18
N THR A 123 -4.91 16.50 2.66
CA THR A 123 -3.89 17.37 2.06
C THR A 123 -2.50 16.72 2.05
N LEU A 124 -2.12 16.02 3.12
CA LEU A 124 -0.85 15.29 3.20
C LEU A 124 -0.82 14.09 2.23
N ALA A 125 -1.91 13.34 2.11
CA ALA A 125 -2.03 12.25 1.16
C ALA A 125 -1.90 12.71 -0.31
N LYS A 126 -2.50 13.87 -0.65
CA LYS A 126 -2.33 14.50 -1.97
C LYS A 126 -0.89 14.95 -2.23
N LYS A 127 -0.19 15.49 -1.21
CA LYS A 127 1.25 15.79 -1.33
C LYS A 127 2.08 14.53 -1.58
N ILE A 128 1.82 13.43 -0.87
CA ILE A 128 2.53 12.14 -1.08
C ILE A 128 2.26 11.61 -2.50
N LEU A 129 1.02 11.68 -2.97
CA LEU A 129 0.63 11.27 -4.31
C LEU A 129 1.38 12.09 -5.39
N ALA A 130 1.38 13.42 -5.27
CA ALA A 130 2.11 14.30 -6.18
C ALA A 130 3.64 14.06 -6.22
N GLN A 131 4.20 13.43 -5.18
CA GLN A 131 5.61 13.05 -5.12
C GLN A 131 5.91 11.62 -5.64
N THR A 132 4.91 10.75 -5.76
CA THR A 132 5.10 9.30 -6.07
C THR A 132 4.42 8.84 -7.36
N HIS A 133 3.39 9.57 -7.80
CA HIS A 133 2.53 9.28 -8.94
C HIS A 133 2.44 10.49 -9.89
N SER A 134 3.51 11.29 -9.98
CA SER A 134 3.65 12.45 -10.87
C SER A 134 5.06 12.50 -11.42
N THR A 135 5.20 12.75 -12.72
CA THR A 135 6.51 12.92 -13.37
C THR A 135 7.18 14.26 -13.00
N GLU A 136 6.40 15.34 -12.90
CA GLU A 136 6.88 16.70 -12.58
C GLU A 136 7.95 16.77 -11.47
N GLU A 137 7.65 16.20 -10.31
CA GLU A 137 8.52 16.24 -9.12
C GLU A 137 9.70 15.27 -9.23
N HIS A 138 9.60 14.26 -10.09
CA HIS A 138 10.69 13.35 -10.42
C HIS A 138 11.68 14.04 -11.36
N GLU A 139 11.20 14.61 -12.46
CA GLU A 139 11.99 15.28 -13.49
C GLU A 139 12.76 16.48 -12.93
N LYS A 140 12.15 17.26 -12.02
CA LYS A 140 12.84 18.32 -11.25
C LYS A 140 14.05 17.81 -10.46
N ARG A 141 14.01 16.57 -9.95
CA ARG A 141 15.13 15.93 -9.23
C ARG A 141 16.16 15.33 -10.20
N ARG A 142 15.72 14.67 -11.27
CA ARG A 142 16.59 14.12 -12.32
C ARG A 142 17.39 15.22 -13.04
N GLY A 143 16.81 16.40 -13.20
CA GLY A 143 17.47 17.60 -13.74
C GLY A 143 18.47 18.28 -12.80
N ASN A 144 18.60 17.82 -11.55
CA ASN A 144 19.59 18.30 -10.59
C ASN A 144 20.60 17.18 -10.29
N SER A 145 21.82 17.29 -10.80
CA SER A 145 22.83 16.22 -10.71
C SER A 145 23.12 15.80 -9.26
N VAL A 146 23.28 16.76 -8.35
CA VAL A 146 23.56 16.52 -6.93
C VAL A 146 22.44 15.71 -6.25
N MET A 147 21.17 16.06 -6.51
CA MET A 147 20.02 15.29 -6.03
C MET A 147 19.97 13.90 -6.69
N TRP A 148 20.21 13.80 -7.99
CA TRP A 148 20.12 12.53 -8.72
C TRP A 148 21.20 11.53 -8.28
N GLU A 149 22.44 11.99 -8.09
CA GLU A 149 23.56 11.18 -7.59
C GLU A 149 23.31 10.72 -6.13
N ALA A 150 22.83 11.61 -5.25
CA ALA A 150 22.45 11.23 -3.89
C ALA A 150 21.29 10.22 -3.86
N MET A 151 20.29 10.38 -4.73
CA MET A 151 19.18 9.44 -4.89
C MET A 151 19.66 8.06 -5.37
N LYS A 152 20.59 8.00 -6.35
CA LYS A 152 21.24 6.74 -6.76
C LYS A 152 22.02 6.11 -5.62
N GLN A 153 22.83 6.89 -4.89
CA GLN A 153 23.61 6.39 -3.75
C GLN A 153 22.71 5.76 -2.68
N MET A 154 21.53 6.33 -2.44
CA MET A 154 20.51 5.78 -1.52
C MET A 154 19.67 4.63 -2.09
N ASN A 155 19.81 4.32 -3.38
CA ASN A 155 19.20 3.18 -4.08
C ASN A 155 20.28 2.22 -4.63
N ASN A 156 21.34 1.98 -3.85
CA ASN A 156 22.43 1.03 -4.14
C ASN A 156 23.25 1.32 -5.42
N GLY A 157 23.17 2.53 -5.97
CA GLY A 157 23.79 2.93 -7.25
C GLY A 157 22.86 2.84 -8.46
N GLU A 158 21.69 2.21 -8.32
CA GLU A 158 20.69 2.10 -9.39
C GLU A 158 19.86 3.39 -9.52
N ASP A 159 19.49 3.78 -10.76
CA ASP A 159 18.51 4.83 -11.01
C ASP A 159 17.20 4.53 -10.25
N VAL A 160 16.63 5.56 -9.61
CA VAL A 160 15.39 5.39 -8.83
C VAL A 160 14.22 5.27 -9.81
N PRO A 161 13.46 4.16 -9.84
CA PRO A 161 12.38 3.97 -10.81
C PRO A 161 11.23 4.96 -10.58
N LEU A 162 10.58 5.38 -11.67
CA LEU A 162 9.57 6.44 -11.70
C LEU A 162 8.51 6.23 -12.78
N PRO A 163 7.29 6.74 -12.54
CA PRO A 163 6.60 6.80 -11.24
C PRO A 163 6.39 5.39 -10.67
N LEU A 164 5.56 5.22 -9.63
CA LEU A 164 5.10 3.89 -9.19
C LEU A 164 4.04 3.27 -10.14
N ASN A 165 4.26 3.39 -11.45
CA ASN A 165 3.33 2.99 -12.52
C ASN A 165 2.97 1.51 -12.52
N GLN A 166 3.80 0.63 -11.92
CA GLN A 166 3.48 -0.79 -11.71
C GLN A 166 2.13 -1.00 -10.99
N THR A 167 1.63 -0.01 -10.24
CA THR A 167 0.30 -0.02 -9.62
C THR A 167 -0.88 0.05 -10.59
N ARG A 168 -0.67 0.63 -11.78
CA ARG A 168 -1.69 0.73 -12.83
C ARG A 168 -2.10 -0.67 -13.33
N HIS A 169 -1.22 -1.67 -13.19
CA HIS A 169 -1.41 -3.05 -13.64
C HIS A 169 -1.80 -4.00 -12.48
N ALA A 170 -1.88 -3.53 -11.24
CA ALA A 170 -2.38 -4.33 -10.12
C ALA A 170 -3.89 -4.55 -10.24
N GLN A 171 -4.34 -5.81 -10.29
CA GLN A 171 -5.74 -6.20 -10.47
C GLN A 171 -6.16 -7.31 -9.48
N LYS A 172 -7.47 -7.55 -9.35
CA LYS A 172 -8.04 -8.67 -8.60
C LYS A 172 -8.43 -9.78 -9.58
N THR A 173 -7.57 -10.78 -9.71
CA THR A 173 -7.65 -11.85 -10.73
C THR A 173 -8.48 -13.06 -10.26
N GLY A 174 -9.71 -12.84 -9.81
CA GLY A 174 -10.56 -13.90 -9.25
C GLY A 174 -12.05 -13.68 -9.47
N ASP A 175 -12.81 -14.77 -9.43
CA ASP A 175 -14.23 -14.79 -9.85
C ASP A 175 -15.11 -13.84 -9.00
N ASP A 176 -14.86 -13.77 -7.69
CA ASP A 176 -15.52 -12.89 -6.72
C ASP A 176 -15.09 -11.40 -6.81
N ASP A 177 -14.50 -10.95 -7.92
CA ASP A 177 -14.19 -9.53 -8.16
C ASP A 177 -15.46 -8.72 -8.45
N THR A 178 -15.78 -7.77 -7.56
CA THR A 178 -17.01 -6.98 -7.66
C THR A 178 -16.77 -5.74 -8.51
N ARG A 179 -17.53 -5.64 -9.60
CA ARG A 179 -17.42 -4.67 -10.70
C ARG A 179 -17.61 -3.21 -10.23
N ASN A 180 -16.54 -2.66 -9.65
CA ASN A 180 -16.55 -1.40 -8.88
C ASN A 180 -15.50 -0.39 -9.38
N GLY A 181 -15.30 -0.28 -10.69
CA GLY A 181 -14.51 0.80 -11.27
C GLY A 181 -13.03 0.77 -10.92
N ASN A 182 -12.39 1.92 -11.06
CA ASN A 182 -10.94 2.03 -11.22
C ASN A 182 -10.16 1.52 -9.98
N TYR A 183 -9.79 0.24 -10.01
CA TYR A 183 -9.15 -0.50 -8.91
C TYR A 183 -7.84 0.15 -8.48
N SER A 184 -7.01 0.59 -9.42
CA SER A 184 -5.74 1.28 -9.11
C SER A 184 -5.99 2.60 -8.39
N THR A 185 -7.02 3.37 -8.79
CA THR A 185 -7.43 4.59 -8.06
C THR A 185 -7.84 4.27 -6.63
N ARG A 186 -8.69 3.26 -6.42
CA ARG A 186 -9.12 2.81 -5.08
C ARG A 186 -7.92 2.36 -4.23
N MET A 187 -7.03 1.55 -4.79
CA MET A 187 -5.83 1.02 -4.12
C MET A 187 -4.85 2.11 -3.73
N VAL A 188 -4.47 2.98 -4.68
CA VAL A 188 -3.49 4.06 -4.44
C VAL A 188 -4.06 5.09 -3.46
N ALA A 189 -5.36 5.42 -3.53
CA ALA A 189 -6.01 6.31 -2.56
C ALA A 189 -5.88 5.80 -1.11
N ILE A 190 -6.15 4.52 -0.86
CA ILE A 190 -5.97 3.93 0.47
C ILE A 190 -4.48 3.86 0.84
N ALA A 191 -3.58 3.62 -0.11
CA ALA A 191 -2.13 3.55 0.13
C ALA A 191 -1.53 4.91 0.54
N VAL A 192 -1.80 6.00 -0.18
CA VAL A 192 -1.29 7.33 0.19
C VAL A 192 -1.95 7.84 1.48
N MET A 193 -3.23 7.51 1.74
CA MET A 193 -3.89 7.81 3.02
C MET A 193 -3.29 7.01 4.19
N ASN A 194 -2.92 5.74 3.99
CA ASN A 194 -2.21 4.93 4.99
C ASN A 194 -0.85 5.53 5.33
N ILE A 195 -0.08 5.97 4.34
CA ILE A 195 1.22 6.62 4.57
C ILE A 195 1.05 8.00 5.22
N ALA A 196 0.08 8.82 4.80
CA ALA A 196 -0.24 10.10 5.45
C ALA A 196 -0.63 9.91 6.93
N ALA A 197 -1.51 8.95 7.23
CA ALA A 197 -1.91 8.64 8.59
C ALA A 197 -0.72 8.22 9.46
N ARG A 198 0.21 7.42 8.91
CA ARG A 198 1.44 7.01 9.60
C ARG A 198 2.41 8.17 9.86
N ILE A 199 2.59 9.13 8.94
CA ILE A 199 3.38 10.35 9.21
C ILE A 199 2.79 11.09 10.43
N MET A 200 1.46 11.21 10.48
CA MET A 200 0.72 11.90 11.53
C MET A 200 0.58 11.10 12.84
N GLY A 201 1.05 9.85 12.90
CA GLY A 201 0.88 8.98 14.07
C GLY A 201 -0.56 8.51 14.31
N VAL A 202 -1.43 8.55 13.30
CA VAL A 202 -2.85 8.15 13.37
C VAL A 202 -3.03 6.74 12.82
N ALA A 203 -3.79 5.89 13.52
CA ALA A 203 -4.16 4.57 13.03
C ALA A 203 -5.25 4.67 11.94
N LEU A 204 -5.00 4.07 10.77
CA LEU A 204 -5.99 3.92 9.69
C LEU A 204 -6.40 2.43 9.59
N PRO A 205 -7.70 2.08 9.59
CA PRO A 205 -8.16 0.69 9.54
C PRO A 205 -8.09 0.12 8.12
N THR A 206 -6.88 -0.01 7.59
CA THR A 206 -6.57 -0.39 6.19
C THR A 206 -7.23 -1.69 5.73
N LYS A 207 -7.44 -2.68 6.61
CA LYS A 207 -8.18 -3.91 6.26
C LYS A 207 -9.67 -3.65 6.01
N GLN A 208 -10.31 -2.86 6.87
CA GLN A 208 -11.73 -2.51 6.73
C GLN A 208 -11.95 -1.64 5.49
N LEU A 209 -11.08 -0.65 5.26
CA LEU A 209 -11.11 0.18 4.05
C LEU A 209 -10.85 -0.62 2.77
N ALA A 210 -9.88 -1.55 2.78
CA ALA A 210 -9.63 -2.43 1.64
C ALA A 210 -10.86 -3.31 1.32
N THR A 211 -11.52 -3.87 2.34
CA THR A 211 -12.74 -4.67 2.15
C THR A 211 -13.91 -3.82 1.66
N ALA A 212 -14.13 -2.65 2.26
CA ALA A 212 -15.24 -1.76 1.93
C ALA A 212 -15.12 -1.11 0.54
N LEU A 213 -13.91 -1.04 -0.02
CA LEU A 213 -13.63 -0.49 -1.35
C LEU A 213 -13.17 -1.58 -2.34
N ASP A 214 -13.42 -2.86 -2.05
CA ASP A 214 -12.97 -4.06 -2.80
C ASP A 214 -11.57 -3.98 -3.43
N VAL A 215 -10.57 -3.74 -2.57
CA VAL A 215 -9.14 -3.76 -2.90
C VAL A 215 -8.48 -4.95 -2.19
N HIS A 216 -7.66 -5.73 -2.90
CA HIS A 216 -6.93 -6.83 -2.26
C HIS A 216 -5.86 -6.29 -1.29
N HIS A 217 -5.92 -6.71 -0.02
CA HIS A 217 -5.11 -6.12 1.04
C HIS A 217 -3.60 -6.24 0.78
N ASP A 218 -3.13 -7.34 0.17
CA ASP A 218 -1.71 -7.51 -0.13
C ASP A 218 -1.23 -6.58 -1.27
N HIS A 219 -2.11 -6.16 -2.18
CA HIS A 219 -1.78 -5.17 -3.21
C HIS A 219 -1.68 -3.77 -2.60
N LEU A 220 -2.62 -3.40 -1.72
CA LEU A 220 -2.52 -2.20 -0.88
C LEU A 220 -1.25 -2.18 -0.01
N ILE A 221 -0.87 -3.30 0.60
CA ILE A 221 0.34 -3.40 1.43
C ILE A 221 1.61 -3.32 0.58
N ARG A 222 1.66 -4.00 -0.58
CA ARG A 222 2.75 -3.85 -1.55
C ARG A 222 2.94 -2.39 -1.95
N GLU A 223 1.86 -1.71 -2.31
CA GLU A 223 1.96 -0.31 -2.74
C GLU A 223 2.30 0.65 -1.60
N SER A 224 1.78 0.40 -0.40
CA SER A 224 2.21 1.14 0.80
C SER A 224 3.72 0.99 1.08
N MET A 225 4.31 -0.17 0.73
CA MET A 225 5.77 -0.37 0.83
C MET A 225 6.53 0.33 -0.28
N ASN A 226 6.03 0.32 -1.52
CA ASN A 226 6.62 1.05 -2.65
C ASN A 226 6.69 2.56 -2.38
N ILE A 227 5.56 3.17 -2.01
CA ILE A 227 5.45 4.58 -1.60
C ILE A 227 6.46 4.87 -0.48
N LYS A 228 6.52 4.03 0.57
CA LYS A 228 7.50 4.23 1.64
C LYS A 228 8.95 4.12 1.12
N LYS A 229 9.30 3.14 0.28
CA LYS A 229 10.67 2.98 -0.26
C LYS A 229 11.08 4.26 -1.00
N TYR A 230 10.24 4.72 -1.92
CA TYR A 230 10.51 5.90 -2.74
C TYR A 230 10.70 7.17 -1.89
N LEU A 231 9.77 7.47 -0.97
CA LEU A 231 9.90 8.62 -0.06
C LEU A 231 11.14 8.52 0.84
N THR A 232 11.51 7.31 1.28
CA THR A 232 12.69 7.08 2.14
C THR A 232 14.01 7.31 1.40
N ILE A 233 14.08 7.01 0.10
CA ILE A 233 15.25 7.32 -0.74
C ILE A 233 15.42 8.84 -0.84
N ILE A 234 14.34 9.59 -1.09
CA ILE A 234 14.39 11.05 -1.19
C ILE A 234 14.77 11.70 0.14
N TRP A 235 14.17 11.30 1.27
CA TRP A 235 14.55 11.84 2.57
C TRP A 235 16.05 11.65 2.85
N LYS A 236 16.58 10.45 2.66
CA LYS A 236 18.01 10.19 2.88
C LYS A 236 18.93 10.91 1.90
N ALA A 237 18.48 11.15 0.66
CA ALA A 237 19.22 11.96 -0.30
C ALA A 237 19.25 13.44 0.14
N GLU A 238 18.11 14.00 0.59
CA GLU A 238 18.05 15.35 1.17
C GLU A 238 18.95 15.48 2.42
N ASP A 239 18.92 14.50 3.33
CA ASP A 239 19.76 14.47 4.53
C ASP A 239 21.26 14.43 4.17
N LEU A 240 21.68 13.52 3.27
CA LEU A 240 23.08 13.40 2.83
C LEU A 240 23.61 14.67 2.16
N ILE A 241 22.80 15.37 1.37
CA ILE A 241 23.21 16.64 0.73
C ILE A 241 23.39 17.75 1.78
N ILE A 242 22.59 17.73 2.85
CA ILE A 242 22.73 18.66 3.98
C ILE A 242 23.99 18.36 4.79
N GLU A 243 24.26 17.08 5.08
CA GLU A 243 25.48 16.61 5.79
C GLU A 243 26.77 16.95 5.02
N GLN A 244 26.75 16.84 3.69
CA GLN A 244 27.89 17.19 2.83
C GLN A 244 28.14 18.71 2.71
N GLY A 245 27.31 19.56 3.33
CA GLY A 245 27.49 21.02 3.31
C GLY A 245 27.13 21.68 1.96
N ASN A 246 26.52 20.95 1.02
CA ASN A 246 26.12 21.42 -0.32
C ASN A 246 24.88 22.33 -0.30
N GLN A 247 24.78 23.21 0.69
CA GLN A 247 23.62 24.07 0.97
C GLN A 247 23.49 25.26 0.01
N SER A 248 24.46 25.48 -0.87
CA SER A 248 24.57 26.63 -1.79
C SER A 248 23.81 26.49 -3.11
N GLN A 249 23.20 25.33 -3.39
CA GLN A 249 22.30 25.13 -4.53
C GLN A 249 20.84 25.03 -4.09
N SER A 250 19.90 25.47 -4.94
CA SER A 250 18.46 25.33 -4.70
C SER A 250 17.99 23.90 -4.99
N VAL A 251 18.32 22.98 -4.08
CA VAL A 251 17.99 21.55 -4.18
C VAL A 251 16.47 21.35 -4.12
N PRO A 252 15.86 20.57 -5.04
CA PRO A 252 14.41 20.31 -5.09
C PRO A 252 13.93 19.40 -3.95
N ARG A 253 13.68 20.01 -2.78
CA ARG A 253 13.18 19.33 -1.57
C ARG A 253 11.72 18.94 -1.67
N MET A 254 11.37 17.79 -1.10
CA MET A 254 10.03 17.19 -1.11
C MET A 254 8.97 17.96 -0.32
N GLY A 255 9.36 18.80 0.65
CA GLY A 255 8.41 19.60 1.44
C GLY A 255 7.44 18.80 2.31
N ILE A 256 7.77 17.53 2.57
CA ILE A 256 7.05 16.59 3.45
C ILE A 256 8.05 16.09 4.49
N SER A 257 7.78 16.27 5.78
CA SER A 257 8.58 15.68 6.86
C SER A 257 8.30 14.16 6.96
N PRO A 258 9.30 13.32 7.33
CA PRO A 258 9.06 11.90 7.63
C PRO A 258 8.01 11.68 8.71
N GLY A 259 7.86 12.61 9.67
CA GLY A 259 7.04 12.42 10.87
C GLY A 259 7.34 11.07 11.53
N ARG A 260 6.30 10.32 11.91
CA ARG A 260 6.46 8.98 12.52
C ARG A 260 6.71 7.84 11.52
N LEU A 261 7.09 8.11 10.26
CA LEU A 261 7.58 7.05 9.36
C LEU A 261 9.04 6.67 9.61
N SER A 262 9.86 7.59 10.13
CA SER A 262 11.28 7.36 10.46
C SER A 262 11.43 6.54 11.74
N GLU A 263 10.54 6.73 12.72
CA GLU A 263 10.39 5.95 13.97
C GLU A 263 10.09 4.44 13.73
N GLY A 264 10.00 4.00 12.47
CA GLY A 264 9.78 2.62 12.08
C GLY A 264 8.32 2.20 12.16
N ARG A 265 8.04 1.20 12.98
CA ARG A 265 6.71 0.85 13.48
C ARG A 265 6.92 0.57 14.96
N THR A 266 6.51 1.48 15.82
CA THR A 266 6.46 1.24 17.26
C THR A 266 5.07 0.78 17.66
N TRP A 267 4.96 -0.07 18.66
CA TRP A 267 3.68 -0.49 19.21
C TRP A 267 3.14 0.57 20.16
N SER A 268 1.87 0.94 20.05
CA SER A 268 1.22 1.74 21.09
C SER A 268 0.93 0.88 22.32
N GLU A 269 0.70 1.52 23.47
CA GLU A 269 0.19 0.86 24.67
C GLU A 269 -1.16 0.15 24.40
N ALA A 270 -1.97 0.67 23.47
CA ALA A 270 -3.21 0.04 23.05
C ALA A 270 -2.98 -1.24 22.22
N ASP A 271 -1.93 -1.30 21.38
CA ASP A 271 -1.53 -2.53 20.69
C ASP A 271 -1.05 -3.59 21.71
N ILE A 272 -0.24 -3.19 22.70
CA ILE A 272 0.26 -4.07 23.78
C ILE A 272 -0.92 -4.64 24.58
N ARG A 273 -1.87 -3.77 24.98
CA ARG A 273 -3.08 -4.17 25.68
C ARG A 273 -3.92 -5.17 24.87
N ALA A 274 -4.18 -4.88 23.60
CA ALA A 274 -4.95 -5.77 22.72
C ALA A 274 -4.29 -7.15 22.58
N ALA A 275 -2.98 -7.22 22.32
CA ALA A 275 -2.26 -8.49 22.18
C ALA A 275 -2.22 -9.31 23.48
N ILE A 276 -2.31 -8.67 24.65
CA ILE A 276 -2.42 -9.32 25.95
C ILE A 276 -3.85 -9.76 26.25
N ASP A 277 -4.86 -8.97 25.87
CA ASP A 277 -6.27 -9.33 26.04
C ASP A 277 -6.72 -10.45 25.09
N ASP A 278 -6.12 -10.56 23.89
CA ASP A 278 -6.20 -11.75 23.03
C ASP A 278 -5.67 -13.02 23.73
N LEU A 279 -4.59 -12.89 24.52
CA LEU A 279 -3.88 -13.99 25.15
C LEU A 279 -4.50 -14.43 26.49
N ARG A 280 -5.09 -13.47 27.23
CA ARG A 280 -5.55 -13.61 28.62
C ARG A 280 -6.48 -14.81 28.86
N PRO A 281 -7.56 -15.04 28.09
CA PRO A 281 -8.51 -16.12 28.39
C PRO A 281 -7.84 -17.50 28.37
N SER A 282 -6.97 -17.73 27.39
CA SER A 282 -6.28 -19.01 27.22
C SER A 282 -5.18 -19.26 28.26
N LEU A 283 -4.57 -18.20 28.81
CA LEU A 283 -3.69 -18.33 29.98
C LEU A 283 -4.48 -18.62 31.25
N GLU A 284 -5.60 -17.93 31.47
CA GLU A 284 -6.47 -18.14 32.64
C GLU A 284 -7.07 -19.56 32.65
N GLU A 285 -7.52 -20.07 31.49
CA GLU A 285 -7.93 -21.47 31.28
C GLU A 285 -6.79 -22.45 31.61
N LYS A 286 -5.57 -22.17 31.13
CA LYS A 286 -4.49 -23.17 31.14
C LYS A 286 -3.66 -23.22 32.42
N PHE A 287 -3.54 -22.10 33.14
CA PHE A 287 -2.68 -21.95 34.33
C PHE A 287 -3.44 -21.54 35.60
N GLY A 288 -4.72 -21.17 35.48
CA GLY A 288 -5.51 -20.60 36.57
C GLY A 288 -5.25 -19.11 36.78
N THR A 289 -6.27 -18.39 37.26
CA THR A 289 -6.35 -16.92 37.20
C THR A 289 -5.18 -16.19 37.88
N MET A 290 -4.66 -16.69 39.02
CA MET A 290 -3.50 -16.05 39.67
C MET A 290 -2.20 -16.21 38.87
N ASN A 291 -1.89 -17.41 38.38
CA ASN A 291 -0.68 -17.66 37.61
C ASN A 291 -0.72 -16.92 36.27
N ALA A 292 -1.88 -16.92 35.61
CA ALA A 292 -2.12 -16.16 34.39
C ALA A 292 -1.88 -14.65 34.59
N ARG A 293 -2.36 -14.05 35.68
CA ARG A 293 -2.09 -12.64 36.00
C ARG A 293 -0.60 -12.33 36.19
N MET A 294 0.14 -13.21 36.87
CA MET A 294 1.59 -13.05 37.02
C MET A 294 2.29 -13.13 35.65
N MET A 295 1.96 -14.13 34.83
CA MET A 295 2.51 -14.27 33.47
C MET A 295 2.14 -13.09 32.56
N ILE A 296 0.93 -12.55 32.66
CA ILE A 296 0.49 -11.37 31.89
C ILE A 296 1.30 -10.13 32.29
N THR A 297 1.60 -9.95 33.59
CA THR A 297 2.40 -8.82 34.07
C THR A 297 3.85 -8.93 33.58
N GLU A 298 4.43 -10.14 33.62
CA GLU A 298 5.75 -10.46 33.08
C GLU A 298 5.83 -10.21 31.57
N ILE A 299 4.83 -10.69 30.80
CA ILE A 299 4.74 -10.51 29.35
C ILE A 299 4.52 -9.03 28.98
N TRP A 300 3.76 -8.27 29.77
CA TRP A 300 3.63 -6.82 29.61
C TRP A 300 4.99 -6.13 29.75
N ALA A 301 5.73 -6.43 30.81
CA ALA A 301 7.03 -5.81 31.07
C ALA A 301 8.05 -6.13 29.94
N MET A 302 8.13 -7.40 29.51
CA MET A 302 8.97 -7.80 28.38
C MET A 302 8.54 -7.16 27.04
N LEU A 303 7.24 -6.85 26.84
CA LEU A 303 6.76 -6.14 25.65
C LEU A 303 7.06 -4.63 25.69
N GLU A 304 7.09 -4.02 26.87
CA GLU A 304 7.55 -2.64 27.06
C GLU A 304 9.06 -2.51 26.76
N GLU A 305 9.89 -3.44 27.23
CA GLU A 305 11.32 -3.50 26.86
C GLU A 305 11.49 -3.76 25.35
N ALA A 306 10.78 -4.73 24.78
CA ALA A 306 10.81 -5.03 23.35
C ALA A 306 10.29 -3.88 22.45
N ARG A 307 9.43 -2.98 22.97
CA ARG A 307 9.01 -1.74 22.27
C ARG A 307 10.18 -0.77 22.11
N GLY A 308 11.10 -0.71 23.07
CA GLY A 308 12.33 0.08 22.95
C GLY A 308 13.38 -0.56 22.04
N HIS A 309 13.31 -1.87 21.81
CA HIS A 309 14.34 -2.61 21.09
C HIS A 309 14.23 -2.46 19.56
N ALA A 310 15.29 -1.96 18.92
CA ALA A 310 15.31 -1.59 17.49
C ALA A 310 14.90 -2.73 16.52
N TYR A 311 15.26 -3.98 16.83
CA TYR A 311 14.93 -5.14 15.98
C TYR A 311 13.53 -5.74 16.22
N LEU A 312 12.93 -5.54 17.41
CA LEU A 312 11.65 -6.17 17.78
C LEU A 312 10.47 -5.23 17.59
N SER A 313 10.59 -3.96 17.96
CA SER A 313 9.55 -2.94 17.81
C SER A 313 8.87 -2.96 16.42
N GLY A 314 9.66 -3.00 15.35
CA GLY A 314 9.18 -3.04 13.97
C GLY A 314 8.34 -4.27 13.57
N GLN A 315 8.33 -5.33 14.37
CA GLN A 315 7.65 -6.60 14.08
C GLN A 315 6.12 -6.51 14.32
N ASN A 316 5.41 -7.59 13.95
CA ASN A 316 4.03 -7.77 14.38
C ASN A 316 4.02 -8.03 15.90
N ILE A 317 3.32 -7.19 16.67
CA ILE A 317 3.30 -7.30 18.13
C ILE A 317 2.90 -8.69 18.61
N ARG A 318 1.78 -9.25 18.11
CA ARG A 318 1.31 -10.58 18.49
C ARG A 318 2.36 -11.67 18.23
N LEU A 319 3.22 -11.49 17.22
CA LEU A 319 4.31 -12.43 16.91
C LEU A 319 5.40 -12.40 18.00
N VAL A 320 5.72 -11.21 18.53
CA VAL A 320 6.68 -11.07 19.63
C VAL A 320 6.03 -11.48 20.97
N THR A 321 4.77 -11.12 21.22
CA THR A 321 3.97 -11.63 22.34
C THR A 321 3.98 -13.16 22.38
N ALA A 322 3.76 -13.83 21.24
CA ALA A 322 3.85 -15.29 21.14
C ALA A 322 5.26 -15.82 21.49
N GLY A 323 6.33 -15.18 20.99
CA GLY A 323 7.71 -15.56 21.29
C GLY A 323 8.07 -15.46 22.77
N LEU A 324 7.75 -14.32 23.39
CA LEU A 324 7.94 -14.07 24.82
C LEU A 324 7.12 -15.04 25.68
N THR A 325 5.85 -15.27 25.33
CA THR A 325 4.99 -16.26 26.01
C THR A 325 5.55 -17.68 25.91
N VAL A 326 6.14 -18.06 24.77
CA VAL A 326 6.81 -19.36 24.61
C VAL A 326 8.04 -19.50 25.52
N ARG A 327 8.85 -18.45 25.70
CA ARG A 327 9.96 -18.49 26.67
C ARG A 327 9.45 -18.56 28.12
N SER A 328 8.49 -17.71 28.47
CA SER A 328 7.82 -17.67 29.78
C SER A 328 7.19 -19.01 30.19
N THR A 329 6.55 -19.72 29.25
CA THR A 329 6.00 -21.07 29.48
C THR A 329 7.08 -22.16 29.50
N LYS A 330 8.13 -22.06 28.67
CA LYS A 330 9.26 -23.01 28.66
C LYS A 330 10.05 -22.97 29.97
N ALA A 331 10.29 -21.79 30.54
CA ALA A 331 10.93 -21.63 31.85
C ALA A 331 10.11 -22.30 32.96
N ARG A 332 8.78 -22.21 32.89
CA ARG A 332 7.82 -22.93 33.75
C ARG A 332 7.63 -24.42 33.37
N GLY A 333 8.59 -25.01 32.66
CA GLY A 333 8.61 -26.42 32.25
C GLY A 333 7.65 -26.82 31.11
N GLN A 334 6.77 -25.92 30.65
CA GLN A 334 5.70 -26.22 29.68
C GLN A 334 6.15 -26.06 28.22
N SER A 335 7.21 -26.77 27.84
CA SER A 335 7.85 -26.68 26.52
C SER A 335 6.96 -27.04 25.31
N ARG A 336 5.86 -27.77 25.52
CA ARG A 336 4.98 -28.28 24.44
C ARG A 336 3.86 -27.32 24.00
N LEU A 337 3.77 -26.11 24.55
CA LEU A 337 2.65 -25.18 24.27
C LEU A 337 2.84 -24.30 23.02
N LYS A 338 4.02 -24.29 22.39
CA LYS A 338 4.37 -23.37 21.28
C LYS A 338 3.37 -23.30 20.13
N GLN A 339 2.75 -24.42 19.75
CA GLN A 339 1.72 -24.40 18.70
C GLN A 339 0.47 -23.68 19.19
N ARG A 340 -0.09 -24.09 20.34
CA ARG A 340 -1.30 -23.49 20.93
C ARG A 340 -1.14 -21.99 21.17
N ILE A 341 0.04 -21.53 21.62
CA ILE A 341 0.33 -20.10 21.81
C ILE A 341 0.30 -19.31 20.49
N ALA A 342 0.77 -19.90 19.40
CA ALA A 342 0.68 -19.30 18.07
C ALA A 342 -0.78 -19.27 17.57
N ASP A 343 -1.53 -20.36 17.80
CA ASP A 343 -2.95 -20.48 17.45
C ASP A 343 -3.82 -19.46 18.21
N TRP A 344 -3.61 -19.28 19.53
CA TRP A 344 -4.31 -18.30 20.38
C TRP A 344 -4.21 -16.86 19.86
N LEU A 345 -3.07 -16.50 19.27
CA LEU A 345 -2.82 -15.15 18.74
C LEU A 345 -3.11 -15.01 17.23
N GLY A 346 -3.58 -16.09 16.58
CA GLY A 346 -3.90 -16.13 15.14
C GLY A 346 -2.67 -16.12 14.24
N ILE A 347 -1.60 -16.85 14.61
CA ILE A 347 -0.29 -16.81 13.96
C ILE A 347 0.14 -18.21 13.52
N THR A 348 0.55 -18.34 12.25
CA THR A 348 1.15 -19.59 11.75
C THR A 348 2.49 -19.87 12.46
N THR A 349 2.65 -21.05 13.03
CA THR A 349 3.86 -21.49 13.76
C THR A 349 5.17 -21.33 12.98
N ASN A 350 5.13 -21.34 11.64
CA ASN A 350 6.29 -21.09 10.78
C ASN A 350 6.80 -19.63 10.87
N ARG A 351 5.95 -18.64 11.11
CA ARG A 351 6.40 -17.25 11.38
C ARG A 351 7.10 -17.15 12.74
N LEU A 352 6.56 -17.85 13.75
CA LEU A 352 7.15 -17.92 15.09
C LEU A 352 8.51 -18.63 15.10
N LYS A 353 8.67 -19.71 14.32
CA LYS A 353 9.97 -20.36 14.07
C LYS A 353 10.99 -19.43 13.41
N ARG A 354 10.57 -18.54 12.48
CA ARG A 354 11.46 -17.53 11.90
C ARG A 354 11.87 -16.48 12.93
N LEU A 355 10.93 -15.88 13.67
CA LEU A 355 11.24 -14.92 14.73
C LEU A 355 12.25 -15.48 15.75
N GLU A 356 12.06 -16.73 16.20
CA GLU A 356 13.03 -17.38 17.09
C GLU A 356 14.38 -17.65 16.43
N LYS A 357 14.44 -18.00 15.15
CA LYS A 357 15.72 -18.17 14.44
C LYS A 357 16.46 -16.84 14.33
N ASP A 358 15.74 -15.80 13.94
CA ASP A 358 16.32 -14.52 13.52
C ASP A 358 16.60 -13.58 14.71
N TYR A 359 15.89 -13.74 15.85
CA TYR A 359 15.98 -12.88 17.04
C TYR A 359 16.04 -13.63 18.38
N SER A 360 16.40 -14.92 18.41
CA SER A 360 16.47 -15.72 19.66
C SER A 360 17.28 -15.05 20.76
N LEU A 361 18.46 -14.52 20.44
CA LEU A 361 19.35 -13.86 21.40
C LEU A 361 18.69 -12.65 22.06
N VAL A 362 17.99 -11.81 21.29
CA VAL A 362 17.30 -10.61 21.82
C VAL A 362 16.12 -11.01 22.71
N ILE A 363 15.37 -12.03 22.30
CA ILE A 363 14.22 -12.55 23.06
C ILE A 363 14.69 -13.22 24.37
N ASP A 364 15.84 -13.90 24.35
CA ASP A 364 16.44 -14.49 25.55
C ASP A 364 17.10 -13.45 26.46
N ASP A 365 17.66 -12.35 25.94
CA ASP A 365 18.24 -11.27 26.73
C ASP A 365 17.16 -10.52 27.54
N ILE A 366 16.10 -10.05 26.86
CA ILE A 366 14.90 -9.45 27.49
C ILE A 366 14.29 -10.41 28.54
N PHE A 367 14.18 -11.69 28.20
CA PHE A 367 13.70 -12.70 29.15
C PHE A 367 14.61 -12.81 30.39
N ASN A 368 15.94 -12.83 30.21
CA ASN A 368 16.92 -12.91 31.30
C ASN A 368 16.91 -11.65 32.17
N ASN A 369 16.78 -10.45 31.58
CA ASN A 369 16.70 -9.18 32.31
C ASN A 369 15.55 -9.21 33.33
N HIS A 370 14.38 -9.70 32.91
CA HIS A 370 13.21 -9.86 33.77
C HIS A 370 13.27 -11.04 34.77
N HIS A 371 14.25 -11.95 34.66
CA HIS A 371 14.37 -13.15 35.52
C HIS A 371 15.64 -13.22 36.38
N ARG A 372 16.59 -12.29 36.23
CA ARG A 372 17.83 -12.23 37.03
C ARG A 372 17.70 -11.41 38.33
N SER A 373 16.52 -10.85 38.61
CA SER A 373 16.31 -9.86 39.68
C SER A 373 16.05 -10.44 41.09
N THR A 374 16.41 -11.71 41.36
CA THR A 374 16.06 -12.40 42.62
C THR A 374 17.21 -13.10 43.35
N ASP A 375 18.44 -13.04 42.83
CA ASP A 375 19.64 -13.67 43.43
C ASP A 375 20.77 -12.63 43.69
N ALA A 376 20.42 -11.48 44.28
CA ALA A 376 21.33 -10.40 44.66
C ALA A 376 20.89 -9.72 45.96
#